data_AF-A0A7X7ECS8-F1
#
_entry.id   AF-A0A7X7ECS8-F1
#
_cell.length_a   1.000
_cell.length_b   1.000
_cell.length_c   1.000
_cell.angle_alpha   90.00
_cell.angle_beta   90.00
_cell.angle_gamma   90.00
#
_symmetry.space_group_name_H-M   'P 1'
#
loop_
_entity.id
_entity.type
_entity.pdbx_description
1 polymer ?
#
loop_
_entity_poly.entity_id
_entity_poly.type
_entity_poly.pdbx_seq_one_letter_code
_entity_poly.pdbx_strand_id
1 'polypeptide(L)'
;MADGEYAVGITYEEAALKYERAGANLKVVYPIEGSSKVPSPIAIVKGAKNMENAKKFVDFILSKDVQALMGDLNRRTVRTDIQLPSIMIPNDKLGDIPYDTVWVGQNKDRIMNQWKNLIVGR
;
A
#
# COMPACT_ATOMS: atom_id res chain seq x y z
N MET A 1 10.49 7.84 -14.27
CA MET A 1 11.02 6.45 -14.25
C MET A 1 10.58 5.67 -15.47
N ALA A 2 9.28 5.41 -15.64
CA ALA A 2 8.78 4.61 -16.77
C ALA A 2 9.16 5.20 -18.14
N ASP A 3 9.20 6.53 -18.25
CA ASP A 3 9.58 7.25 -19.47
C ASP A 3 11.09 7.56 -19.58
N GLY A 4 11.91 7.00 -18.67
CA GLY A 4 13.38 7.13 -18.70
C GLY A 4 13.96 8.41 -18.07
N GLU A 5 13.14 9.36 -17.62
CA GLU A 5 13.61 10.64 -17.05
C GLU A 5 14.36 10.54 -15.72
N TYR A 6 14.11 9.49 -14.95
CA TYR A 6 14.69 9.28 -13.61
C TYR A 6 15.19 7.85 -13.49
N ALA A 7 16.43 7.70 -13.02
CA ALA A 7 17.08 6.40 -12.83
C ALA A 7 16.45 5.57 -11.69
N VAL A 8 15.95 6.24 -10.65
CA VAL A 8 15.34 5.61 -9.46
C VAL A 8 14.13 6.44 -9.03
N GLY A 9 13.13 5.79 -8.45
CA GLY A 9 12.01 6.44 -7.81
C GLY A 9 11.35 5.53 -6.79
N ILE A 10 10.74 6.17 -5.81
CA ILE A 10 10.17 5.51 -4.65
C ILE A 10 8.65 5.60 -4.79
N THR A 11 7.98 4.45 -4.79
CA THR A 11 6.54 4.36 -5.03
C THR A 11 5.97 3.14 -4.31
N TYR A 12 4.64 3.02 -4.31
CA TYR A 12 3.96 1.79 -3.93
C TYR A 12 4.20 0.67 -4.95
N GLU A 13 4.23 -0.57 -4.43
CA GLU A 13 4.39 -1.81 -5.21
C GLU A 13 3.35 -1.93 -6.33
N GLU A 14 2.09 -1.55 -6.07
CA GLU A 14 1.00 -1.58 -7.06
C GLU A 14 1.36 -0.84 -8.35
N ALA A 15 1.83 0.40 -8.22
CA ALA A 15 2.19 1.22 -9.36
C ALA A 15 3.42 0.65 -10.08
N ALA A 16 4.41 0.18 -9.33
CA ALA A 16 5.63 -0.39 -9.91
C ALA A 16 5.35 -1.67 -10.71
N LEU A 17 4.59 -2.61 -10.12
CA LEU A 17 4.16 -3.84 -10.79
C LEU A 17 3.25 -3.58 -11.99
N LYS A 18 2.39 -2.55 -11.93
CA LYS A 18 1.56 -2.15 -13.07
C LYS A 18 2.42 -1.81 -14.29
N TYR A 19 3.47 -1.00 -14.10
CA TYR A 19 4.36 -0.62 -15.19
C TYR A 19 5.27 -1.77 -15.64
N GLU A 20 5.76 -2.59 -14.72
CA GLU A 20 6.54 -3.79 -15.05
C GLU A 20 5.72 -4.77 -15.91
N ARG A 21 4.46 -5.04 -15.51
CA ARG A 21 3.53 -5.87 -16.30
C ARG A 21 3.20 -5.27 -17.67
N ALA A 22 3.23 -3.95 -17.80
CA ALA A 22 3.04 -3.25 -19.06
C ALA A 22 4.30 -3.29 -19.96
N GLY A 23 5.39 -3.93 -19.52
CA GLY A 23 6.63 -4.06 -20.29
C GLY A 23 7.53 -2.84 -20.22
N ALA A 24 7.34 -1.94 -19.23
CA ALA A 24 8.26 -0.84 -19.01
C ALA A 24 9.66 -1.36 -18.67
N ASN A 25 10.70 -0.68 -19.16
CA ASN A 25 12.09 -1.00 -18.85
C ASN A 25 12.47 -0.55 -17.42
N LEU A 26 11.89 -1.22 -16.44
CA LEU A 26 12.17 -1.03 -15.02
C LEU A 26 12.19 -2.37 -14.31
N LYS A 27 12.69 -2.37 -13.08
CA LYS A 27 12.66 -3.53 -12.20
C LYS A 27 12.17 -3.11 -10.83
N VAL A 28 11.27 -3.89 -10.25
CA VAL A 28 10.85 -3.67 -8.87
C VAL A 28 11.94 -4.15 -7.92
N VAL A 29 12.36 -3.27 -7.00
CA VAL A 29 13.38 -3.53 -5.98
C VAL A 29 12.77 -3.28 -4.61
N TYR A 30 12.96 -4.23 -3.70
CA TYR A 30 12.55 -4.12 -2.31
C TYR A 30 13.78 -3.85 -1.45
N PRO A 31 13.81 -2.79 -0.61
CA PRO A 31 14.94 -2.52 0.27
C PRO A 31 15.20 -3.69 1.24
N ILE A 32 16.47 -4.02 1.45
CA ILE A 32 16.87 -5.16 2.31
C ILE A 32 16.62 -4.86 3.79
N GLU A 33 16.70 -3.58 4.17
CA GLU A 33 16.36 -3.06 5.50
C GLU A 33 14.85 -3.15 5.78
N GLY A 34 14.04 -3.40 4.74
CA GLY A 34 12.60 -3.53 4.81
C GLY A 34 11.84 -2.30 4.32
N SER A 35 10.51 -2.40 4.40
CA SER A 35 9.60 -1.31 4.06
C SER A 35 8.38 -1.33 4.97
N SER A 36 7.69 -0.20 5.10
CA SER A 36 6.44 -0.11 5.86
C SER A 36 5.31 -0.81 5.09
N LYS A 37 4.71 -1.84 5.70
CA LYS A 37 3.54 -2.55 5.15
C LYS A 37 2.25 -1.97 5.73
N VAL A 38 1.81 -0.83 5.21
CA VAL A 38 0.64 -0.13 5.75
C VAL A 38 -0.64 -0.62 5.04
N PRO A 39 -1.60 -1.27 5.75
CA PRO A 39 -2.85 -1.68 5.14
C PRO A 39 -3.69 -0.46 4.77
N SER A 40 -4.45 -0.56 3.67
CA SER A 40 -5.45 0.47 3.35
C SER A 40 -6.69 0.28 4.23
N PRO A 41 -7.04 1.26 5.07
CA PRO A 41 -8.17 1.12 5.97
C PRO A 41 -9.50 1.27 5.22
N ILE A 42 -10.52 0.55 5.70
CA ILE A 42 -11.92 0.79 5.38
C ILE A 42 -12.67 1.04 6.69
N ALA A 43 -13.55 2.04 6.71
CA ALA A 43 -14.29 2.42 7.92
C ALA A 43 -15.70 2.89 7.59
N ILE A 44 -16.62 2.69 8.53
CA ILE A 44 -17.99 3.20 8.45
C ILE A 44 -18.06 4.54 9.20
N VAL A 45 -18.59 5.56 8.54
CA VAL A 45 -18.82 6.87 9.17
C VAL A 45 -19.85 6.75 10.29
N LYS A 46 -19.55 7.34 11.46
CA LYS A 46 -20.47 7.39 12.59
C LYS A 46 -21.77 8.09 12.18
N GLY A 47 -22.91 7.44 12.42
CA GLY A 47 -24.22 7.99 12.03
C GLY A 47 -24.52 7.91 10.53
N ALA A 48 -23.84 7.04 9.77
CA ALA A 48 -24.14 6.81 8.37
C ALA A 48 -25.64 6.53 8.15
N LYS A 49 -26.25 7.25 7.20
CA LYS A 49 -27.70 7.16 6.88
C LYS A 49 -28.16 5.73 6.58
N ASN A 50 -27.28 4.93 5.97
CA ASN A 50 -27.54 3.55 5.57
C ASN A 50 -26.61 2.59 6.32
N MET A 51 -26.70 2.57 7.66
CA MET A 51 -25.77 1.81 8.52
C MET A 51 -25.69 0.32 8.17
N GLU A 52 -26.84 -0.31 7.87
CA GLU A 52 -26.88 -1.73 7.53
C GLU A 52 -26.14 -2.03 6.21
N ASN A 53 -26.38 -1.22 5.16
CA ASN A 53 -25.70 -1.38 3.88
C ASN A 53 -24.21 -1.06 3.98
N ALA A 54 -23.82 -0.11 4.83
CA ALA A 54 -22.41 0.19 5.07
C ALA A 54 -21.67 -1.02 5.69
N LYS A 55 -22.29 -1.73 6.64
CA LYS A 55 -21.74 -2.97 7.20
C LYS A 55 -21.62 -4.06 6.14
N LYS A 56 -22.68 -4.30 5.37
CA LYS A 56 -22.66 -5.27 4.25
C LYS A 56 -21.57 -4.96 3.23
N PHE A 57 -21.32 -3.68 2.95
CA PHE A 57 -20.26 -3.27 2.04
C PHE A 57 -18.87 -3.56 2.59
N VAL A 58 -18.63 -3.32 3.89
CA VAL A 58 -17.37 -3.70 4.54
C VAL A 58 -17.17 -5.21 4.47
N ASP A 59 -18.20 -6.00 4.80
CA ASP A 59 -18.16 -7.46 4.71
C ASP A 59 -17.89 -7.93 3.28
N PHE A 60 -18.52 -7.30 2.28
CA PHE A 60 -18.29 -7.58 0.87
C PHE A 60 -16.85 -7.32 0.45
N ILE A 61 -16.29 -6.14 0.76
CA ILE A 61 -14.91 -5.79 0.38
C ILE A 61 -13.88 -6.72 1.06
N LEU A 62 -14.15 -7.17 2.30
CA LEU A 62 -13.27 -8.08 3.04
C LEU A 62 -13.55 -9.58 2.75
N SER A 63 -14.58 -9.87 1.94
CA SER A 63 -14.93 -11.23 1.55
C SER A 63 -13.79 -11.90 0.78
N LYS A 64 -13.76 -13.23 0.83
CA LYS A 64 -12.74 -14.02 0.13
C LYS A 64 -12.76 -13.75 -1.38
N ASP A 65 -13.95 -13.69 -1.97
CA ASP A 65 -14.11 -13.53 -3.42
C ASP A 65 -13.58 -12.18 -3.91
N VAL A 66 -13.88 -11.10 -3.19
CA VAL A 66 -13.35 -9.76 -3.54
C VAL A 66 -11.86 -9.68 -3.26
N GLN A 67 -11.40 -10.20 -2.12
CA GLN A 67 -9.98 -10.17 -1.76
C GLN A 67 -9.11 -11.05 -2.68
N ALA A 68 -9.69 -12.06 -3.34
CA ALA A 68 -8.98 -12.87 -4.34
C ALA A 68 -8.61 -12.07 -5.59
N LEU A 69 -9.36 -11.01 -5.92
CA LEU A 69 -9.10 -10.13 -7.07
C LEU A 69 -7.96 -9.13 -6.82
N MET A 70 -7.48 -8.97 -5.58
CA MET A 70 -6.48 -7.95 -5.25
C MET A 70 -5.18 -8.14 -6.05
N GLY A 71 -4.77 -9.40 -6.28
CA GLY A 71 -3.56 -9.72 -7.04
C GLY A 71 -3.59 -9.28 -8.50
N ASP A 72 -4.78 -9.26 -9.11
CA ASP A 72 -4.99 -8.78 -10.48
C ASP A 72 -4.82 -7.26 -10.56
N LEU A 73 -5.17 -6.57 -9.49
CA LEU A 73 -4.99 -5.14 -9.31
C LEU A 73 -3.58 -4.75 -8.85
N ASN A 74 -2.62 -5.68 -8.84
CA ASN A 74 -1.27 -5.48 -8.30
C ASN A 74 -1.26 -5.11 -6.80
N ARG A 75 -2.28 -5.53 -6.04
CA ARG A 75 -2.38 -5.29 -4.61
C ARG A 75 -2.26 -6.59 -3.82
N ARG A 76 -1.65 -6.50 -2.64
CA ARG A 76 -1.64 -7.60 -1.68
C ARG A 76 -2.98 -7.63 -0.93
N THR A 77 -3.58 -8.82 -0.90
CA THR A 77 -4.74 -9.10 -0.05
C THR A 77 -4.37 -9.02 1.42
N VAL A 78 -5.31 -8.59 2.26
CA VAL A 78 -5.15 -8.62 3.73
C VAL A 78 -5.48 -9.99 4.32
N ARG A 79 -6.01 -10.91 3.52
CA ARG A 79 -6.35 -12.27 3.95
C ARG A 79 -5.14 -13.20 3.86
N THR A 80 -4.98 -14.07 4.85
CA THR A 80 -3.89 -15.05 4.89
C THR A 80 -4.23 -16.38 4.21
N ASP A 81 -5.50 -16.59 3.83
CA ASP A 81 -6.00 -17.82 3.19
C ASP A 81 -6.08 -17.72 1.65
N ILE A 82 -5.46 -16.69 1.06
CA ILE A 82 -5.44 -16.44 -0.39
C ILE A 82 -3.99 -16.42 -0.86
N GLN A 83 -3.71 -17.21 -1.90
CA GLN A 83 -2.38 -17.29 -2.50
C GLN A 83 -2.04 -15.98 -3.24
N LEU A 84 -0.83 -15.46 -3.01
CA LEU A 84 -0.33 -14.31 -3.76
C LEU A 84 0.08 -14.70 -5.18
N PRO A 85 -0.11 -13.81 -6.19
CA PRO A 85 0.42 -14.02 -7.54
C PRO A 85 1.94 -14.21 -7.54
N SER A 86 2.44 -15.05 -8.46
CA SER A 86 3.88 -15.38 -8.55
C SER A 86 4.82 -14.20 -8.81
N ILE A 87 4.29 -13.11 -9.39
CA ILE A 87 5.05 -11.87 -9.63
C ILE A 87 5.36 -11.12 -8.32
N MET A 88 4.58 -11.36 -7.26
CA MET A 88 4.81 -10.76 -5.95
C MET A 88 5.72 -11.66 -5.12
N ILE A 89 6.72 -11.06 -4.47
CA ILE A 89 7.52 -11.81 -3.50
C ILE A 89 6.67 -12.14 -2.26
N PRO A 90 6.84 -13.33 -1.65
CA PRO A 90 6.18 -13.68 -0.39
C PRO A 90 6.39 -12.66 0.74
N ASN A 91 5.42 -12.53 1.65
CA ASN A 91 5.43 -11.51 2.72
C ASN A 91 6.58 -11.66 3.73
N ASP A 92 7.05 -12.88 3.95
CA ASP A 92 8.21 -13.23 4.80
C ASP A 92 9.55 -12.85 4.15
N LYS A 93 9.58 -12.62 2.84
CA LYS A 93 10.73 -12.11 2.10
C LYS A 93 10.74 -10.59 1.97
N LEU A 94 9.64 -9.93 2.31
CA LEU A 94 9.61 -8.49 2.48
C LEU A 94 10.15 -8.17 3.88
N GLY A 95 11.28 -7.47 3.99
CA GLY A 95 11.69 -6.88 5.27
C GLY A 95 10.57 -6.00 5.84
N ASP A 96 10.52 -5.84 7.15
CA ASP A 96 9.46 -5.11 7.83
C ASP A 96 10.02 -3.93 8.62
N ILE A 97 9.51 -2.74 8.34
CA ILE A 97 9.75 -1.56 9.15
C ILE A 97 8.46 -1.29 9.92
N PRO A 98 8.45 -1.45 11.26
CA PRO A 98 7.27 -1.18 12.07
C PRO A 98 6.73 0.23 11.81
N TYR A 99 5.43 0.32 11.55
CA TYR A 99 4.77 1.59 11.24
C TYR A 99 3.60 1.82 12.20
N ASP A 100 3.80 2.72 13.16
CA ASP A 100 2.75 3.13 14.09
C ASP A 100 1.83 4.18 13.44
N THR A 101 0.74 3.70 12.86
CA THR A 101 -0.26 4.57 12.20
C THR A 101 -0.88 5.60 13.14
N VAL A 102 -1.03 5.27 14.44
CA VAL A 102 -1.65 6.16 15.42
C VAL A 102 -0.68 7.28 15.76
N TRP A 103 0.56 6.94 16.09
CA TRP A 103 1.59 7.92 16.38
C TRP A 103 1.85 8.83 15.17
N VAL A 104 1.95 8.27 13.96
CA VAL A 104 2.15 9.07 12.74
C VAL A 104 0.97 10.03 12.52
N GLY A 105 -0.26 9.56 12.74
CA GLY A 105 -1.46 10.41 12.68
C GLY A 105 -1.40 11.57 13.67
N GLN A 106 -1.04 11.30 14.92
CA GLN A 106 -0.91 12.31 15.99
C GLN A 106 0.26 13.28 15.78
N ASN A 107 1.32 12.84 15.09
CA ASN A 107 2.55 13.61 14.86
C ASN A 107 2.65 14.18 13.45
N LYS A 108 1.58 14.13 12.65
CA LYS A 108 1.59 14.53 11.24
C LYS A 108 2.21 15.90 11.03
N ASP A 109 1.77 16.92 11.77
CA ASP A 109 2.26 18.29 11.61
C ASP A 109 3.75 18.41 11.96
N ARG A 110 4.18 17.73 13.03
CA ARG A 110 5.59 17.66 13.44
C ARG A 110 6.46 17.08 12.32
N ILE A 111 6.05 15.95 11.75
CA ILE A 111 6.77 15.25 10.68
C ILE A 111 6.83 16.13 9.42
N MET A 112 5.70 16.70 9.00
CA MET A 112 5.64 17.54 7.80
C MET A 112 6.47 18.82 7.95
N ASN A 113 6.49 19.43 9.15
CA ASN A 113 7.32 20.60 9.40
C ASN A 113 8.81 20.26 9.43
N GLN A 114 9.20 19.13 10.03
CA GLN A 114 10.59 18.65 9.96
C GLN A 114 11.02 18.42 8.51
N TRP A 115 10.18 17.80 7.70
CA TRP A 115 10.47 17.59 6.27
C TRP A 115 10.70 18.91 5.53
N LYS A 116 9.80 19.90 5.71
CA LYS A 116 9.93 21.23 5.09
C LYS A 116 11.25 21.88 5.48
N ASN A 117 11.60 21.86 6.76
CA ASN A 117 12.82 22.50 7.26
C ASN A 117 14.08 21.83 6.70
N LEU A 118 14.11 20.49 6.66
CA LEU A 118 15.31 19.73 6.28
C LEU A 118 15.51 19.64 4.76
N ILE A 119 14.42 19.47 4.00
CA ILE A 119 14.50 19.14 2.58
C ILE A 119 14.12 20.32 1.69
N VAL A 120 13.14 21.13 2.11
CA VAL A 120 12.62 22.23 1.29
C VAL A 120 13.32 23.56 1.60
N GLY A 121 13.85 23.73 2.82
CA GLY A 121 14.71 24.86 3.19
C GLY A 121 14.01 26.22 3.31
N ARG A 122 12.73 26.25 3.73
CA ARG A 122 11.98 27.48 4.04
C ARG A 122 11.14 27.31 5.29
#